data_AF-A0A196NIG7-F1
#
_entry.id   AF-A0A196NIG7-F1
#
_cell.length_a   1.000
_cell.length_b   1.000
_cell.length_c   1.000
_cell.angle_alpha   90.00
_cell.angle_beta   90.00
_cell.angle_gamma   90.00
#
_symmetry.space_group_name_H-M   'P 1'
#
loop_
_entity.id
_entity.type
_entity.pdbx_description
1 polymer ?
#
loop_
_entity_poly.entity_id
_entity_poly.type
_entity_poly.pdbx_seq_one_letter_code
_entity_poly.pdbx_strand_id
1 'polypeptide(L)'
;MTAIADALQRSWPGSATLSPTALGLEASLDRHHAFIAAIQGLCDRGLLAYEALLIGIGGPEVRDAALTARGRALLQNDMLRAAA
;
A
#
# COMPACT_ATOMS: atom_id res chain seq x y z
N MET A 1 -6.20 -4.43 2.36
CA MET A 1 -5.24 -4.81 1.31
C MET A 1 -5.58 -4.11 -0.01
N THR A 2 -6.84 -4.12 -0.44
CA THR A 2 -7.35 -3.43 -1.64
C THR A 2 -7.00 -1.94 -1.70
N ALA A 3 -7.30 -1.14 -0.66
CA ALA A 3 -7.05 0.31 -0.72
C ALA A 3 -5.59 0.72 -1.02
N ILE A 4 -4.61 -0.01 -0.47
CA ILE A 4 -3.17 0.23 -0.75
C ILE A 4 -2.86 -0.11 -2.20
N ALA A 5 -3.29 -1.28 -2.68
CA ALA A 5 -3.07 -1.70 -4.06
C ALA A 5 -3.73 -0.73 -5.05
N ASP A 6 -4.98 -0.32 -4.80
CA ASP A 6 -5.73 0.62 -5.65
C ASP A 6 -5.06 1.99 -5.71
N ALA A 7 -4.55 2.49 -4.58
CA ALA A 7 -3.80 3.73 -4.55
C ALA A 7 -2.54 3.63 -5.41
N LEU A 8 -1.74 2.58 -5.24
CA LEU A 8 -0.50 2.40 -5.99
C LEU A 8 -0.75 2.09 -7.47
N GLN A 9 -1.82 1.39 -7.81
CA GLN A 9 -2.20 1.09 -9.19
C GLN A 9 -2.65 2.35 -9.93
N ARG A 10 -3.34 3.28 -9.26
CA ARG A 10 -3.70 4.59 -9.84
C ARG A 10 -2.50 5.51 -10.04
N SER A 11 -1.47 5.38 -9.21
CA SER A 11 -0.23 6.17 -9.33
C SER A 11 0.78 5.58 -10.32
N TRP A 12 0.62 4.34 -10.76
CA TRP A 12 1.54 3.69 -11.70
C TRP A 12 1.65 4.47 -13.03
N PRO A 13 2.87 4.67 -13.61
CA PRO A 13 4.17 4.11 -13.23
C PRO A 13 4.98 4.89 -12.17
N GLY A 14 4.34 5.83 -11.46
CA GLY A 14 4.96 6.60 -10.39
C GLY A 14 4.86 5.95 -9.01
N SER A 15 5.27 6.73 -8.01
CA SER A 15 5.15 6.43 -6.58
C SER A 15 3.94 7.17 -5.97
N ALA A 16 3.59 6.80 -4.73
CA ALA A 16 2.61 7.51 -3.92
C ALA A 16 3.06 7.62 -2.47
N THR A 17 2.63 8.69 -1.81
CA THR A 17 2.62 8.76 -0.34
C THR A 17 1.35 8.12 0.17
N LEU A 18 1.48 7.18 1.11
CA LEU A 18 0.36 6.45 1.71
C LEU A 18 0.27 6.78 3.19
N SER A 19 -0.94 7.02 3.66
CA SER A 19 -1.26 7.08 5.09
C SER A 19 -2.67 6.51 5.30
N PRO A 20 -3.04 6.07 6.51
CA PRO A 20 -4.40 5.63 6.80
C PRO A 20 -5.44 6.65 6.33
N THR A 21 -5.23 7.93 6.64
CA THR A 21 -6.12 9.02 6.25
C THR A 21 -6.21 9.22 4.75
N ALA A 22 -5.09 9.17 4.02
CA ALA A 22 -5.08 9.28 2.55
C ALA A 22 -5.81 8.11 1.87
N LEU A 23 -5.90 6.96 2.55
CA LEU A 23 -6.66 5.79 2.12
C LEU A 23 -8.13 5.81 2.58
N GLY A 24 -8.59 6.91 3.19
CA GLY A 24 -9.96 7.03 3.71
C GLY A 24 -10.23 6.16 4.93
N LEU A 25 -9.20 5.72 5.64
CA LEU A 25 -9.32 4.95 6.88
C LEU A 25 -9.39 5.90 8.07
N GLU A 26 -10.23 5.55 9.05
CA GLU A 26 -10.32 6.28 10.30
C GLU A 26 -8.99 6.33 11.05
N ALA A 27 -8.73 7.47 11.70
CA ALA A 27 -7.57 7.67 12.55
C ALA A 27 -7.78 7.00 13.91
N SER A 28 -7.61 5.68 13.96
CA SER A 28 -7.56 4.92 15.20
C SER A 28 -6.24 4.15 15.32
N LEU A 29 -5.81 3.90 16.56
CA LEU A 29 -4.56 3.19 16.82
C LEU A 29 -4.54 1.79 16.17
N ASP A 30 -5.66 1.07 16.25
CA ASP A 30 -5.79 -0.25 15.63
C ASP A 30 -5.66 -0.18 14.10
N ARG A 31 -6.22 0.87 13.47
CA ARG A 31 -6.06 1.09 12.02
C ARG A 31 -4.63 1.46 11.66
N HIS A 32 -3.94 2.22 12.50
CA HIS A 32 -2.52 2.52 12.30
C HIS A 32 -1.67 1.25 12.36
N HIS A 33 -1.88 0.39 13.37
CA HIS A 33 -1.18 -0.90 13.47
C HIS A 33 -1.49 -1.82 12.28
N ALA A 34 -2.76 -1.90 11.88
CA ALA A 34 -3.16 -2.70 10.72
C ALA A 34 -2.55 -2.18 9.42
N PHE A 35 -2.43 -0.87 9.25
CA PHE A 35 -1.76 -0.25 8.11
C PHE A 35 -0.27 -0.59 8.08
N ILE A 36 0.44 -0.43 9.20
CA ILE A 36 1.87 -0.75 9.31
C ILE A 36 2.11 -2.23 8.97
N ALA A 37 1.33 -3.14 9.58
CA ALA A 37 1.43 -4.57 9.34
C ALA A 37 1.16 -4.94 7.87
N ALA A 38 0.19 -4.27 7.22
CA ALA A 38 -0.08 -4.48 5.81
C ALA A 38 1.08 -4.02 4.92
N ILE A 39 1.66 -2.84 5.17
CA ILE A 39 2.80 -2.31 4.42
C ILE A 39 4.01 -3.23 4.56
N GLN A 40 4.34 -3.64 5.79
CA GLN A 40 5.44 -4.58 6.06
C GLN A 40 5.19 -5.91 5.35
N GLY A 41 4.01 -6.50 5.51
CA GLY A 41 3.69 -7.79 4.86
C GLY A 41 3.74 -7.75 3.33
N LEU A 42 3.38 -6.62 2.70
CA LEU A 42 3.51 -6.45 1.25
C LEU A 42 4.98 -6.27 0.82
N CYS A 43 5.76 -5.51 1.60
CA CYS A 43 7.18 -5.30 1.38
C CYS A 43 7.97 -6.62 1.52
N ASP A 44 7.73 -7.38 2.58
CA ASP A 44 8.39 -8.67 2.86
C ASP A 44 8.12 -9.70 1.76
N ARG A 45 6.96 -9.62 1.11
CA ARG A 45 6.59 -10.46 -0.04
C ARG A 45 7.13 -9.94 -1.38
N GLY A 46 7.81 -8.80 -1.37
CA GLY A 46 8.34 -8.13 -2.54
C GLY A 46 7.27 -7.59 -3.48
N LEU A 47 6.09 -7.21 -2.98
CA LEU A 47 4.96 -6.71 -3.79
C LEU A 47 4.97 -5.19 -3.93
N LEU A 48 5.54 -4.48 -2.97
CA LEU A 48 5.82 -3.05 -3.05
C LEU A 48 7.23 -2.75 -2.56
N ALA A 49 7.75 -1.59 -2.95
CA ALA A 49 8.94 -0.97 -2.37
C ALA A 49 8.58 0.44 -1.94
N TYR A 50 9.30 1.01 -0.98
CA TYR A 50 9.12 2.38 -0.52
C TYR A 50 10.47 2.97 -0.07
N GLU A 51 10.57 4.30 -0.05
CA GLU A 51 11.77 4.98 0.42
C GLU A 51 11.81 5.04 1.95
N ALA A 52 10.69 5.39 2.59
CA ALA A 52 10.60 5.49 4.04
C ALA A 52 9.23 5.06 4.59
N LEU A 53 9.26 4.41 5.76
CA LEU A 53 8.10 4.23 6.64
C LEU A 53 8.34 5.10 7.88
N LEU A 54 7.50 6.13 8.04
CA LEU A 54 7.54 7.08 9.15
C LEU A 54 6.46 6.71 10.17
N ILE A 55 6.83 6.69 11.45
CA ILE A 55 5.90 6.48 12.55
C ILE A 55 6.09 7.63 13.54
N GLY A 56 5.13 8.54 13.60
CA GLY A 56 5.21 9.75 14.41
C GLY A 56 3.88 10.16 15.02
N ILE A 57 3.85 11.34 15.65
CA ILE A 57 2.67 11.88 16.33
C ILE A 57 1.45 12.06 15.41
N GLY A 58 1.67 12.22 14.10
CA GLY A 58 0.61 12.31 13.09
C GLY A 58 0.08 10.97 12.59
N GLY A 59 0.57 9.85 13.13
CA GLY A 59 0.29 8.50 12.62
C GLY A 59 1.34 8.01 11.62
N PRO A 60 1.13 6.80 11.06
CA PRO A 60 2.07 6.20 10.12
C PRO A 60 1.90 6.77 8.71
N GLU A 61 3.02 6.99 8.04
CA GLU A 61 3.11 7.44 6.65
C GLU A 61 4.17 6.63 5.90
N VAL A 62 3.88 6.23 4.66
CA VAL A 62 4.84 5.61 3.76
C VAL A 62 5.12 6.55 2.62
N ARG A 63 6.39 6.91 2.42
CA ARG A 63 6.82 7.80 1.36
C ARG A 63 7.35 7.04 0.17
N ASP A 64 6.99 7.54 -1.00
CA ASP A 64 7.41 7.03 -2.30
C ASP A 64 7.23 5.52 -2.48
N ALA A 65 6.06 5.03 -2.04
CA ALA A 65 5.68 3.65 -2.26
C ALA A 65 5.36 3.40 -3.74
N ALA A 66 5.86 2.31 -4.30
CA ALA A 66 5.59 1.89 -5.67
C ALA A 66 5.39 0.37 -5.78
N LEU A 67 4.60 -0.05 -6.78
CA LEU A 67 4.44 -1.47 -7.09
C LEU A 67 5.72 -2.04 -7.71
N THR A 68 6.20 -3.17 -7.20
CA THR A 68 7.23 -3.94 -7.88
C THR A 68 6.65 -4.64 -9.11
N ALA A 69 7.51 -5.18 -9.98
CA ALA A 69 7.07 -6.01 -11.10
C ALA A 69 6.21 -7.20 -10.63
N ARG A 70 6.59 -7.82 -9.51
CA ARG A 70 5.83 -8.93 -8.90
C ARG A 70 4.46 -8.46 -8.38
N GLY A 71 4.41 -7.32 -7.70
CA GLY A 71 3.17 -6.72 -7.24
C GLY A 71 2.19 -6.45 -8.38
N ARG A 72 2.67 -5.89 -9.49
CA ARG A 72 1.84 -5.65 -10.70
C ARG A 72 1.31 -6.94 -11.30
N ALA A 73 2.16 -7.95 -11.46
CA ALA A 73 1.74 -9.23 -12.03
C ALA A 73 0.65 -9.91 -11.19
N LEU A 74 0.73 -9.80 -9.87
CA LEU A 74 -0.29 -10.35 -8.97
C LEU A 74 -1.64 -9.62 -9.12
N LEU A 75 -1.63 -8.28 -9.14
CA LEU A 75 -2.86 -7.49 -9.31
C LEU A 75 -3.54 -7.75 -10.66
N GLN A 76 -2.75 -7.86 -11.74
CA GLN A 76 -3.28 -8.18 -13.07
C GLN A 76 -3.95 -9.56 -13.10
N ASN A 77 -3.36 -10.56 -12.45
CA ASN A 77 -3.94 -11.90 -12.37
C ASN A 77 -5.24 -11.92 -11.55
N ASP A 78 -5.31 -11.16 -10.45
CA ASP A 78 -6.54 -11.05 -9.66
C ASP A 78 -7.66 -10.35 -10.44
N MET A 79 -7.34 -9.29 -11.22
CA MET A 79 -8.31 -8.64 -12.11
C MET A 79 -8.83 -9.58 -13.21
N LEU A 80 -7.94 -10.37 -13.82
CA LEU A 80 -8.30 -11.38 -14.82
C LEU A 80 -9.24 -12.44 -14.24
N ARG A 81 -9.00 -12.88 -13.00
CA ARG A 81 -9.88 -13.84 -12.30
C ARG A 81 -11.23 -13.26 -11.93
N ALA A 82 -11.31 -11.97 -11.63
CA ALA A 82 -12.58 -11.30 -11.30
C ALA A 82 -13.47 -11.05 -12.53
N ALA A 83 -12.91 -11.11 -13.74
CA ALA A 83 -13.61 -10.87 -15.00
C ALA A 83 -14.05 -12.15 -15.74
N ALA A 84 -13.71 -13.33 -15.20
CA ALA A 84 -14.03 -14.66 -15.73
C ALA A 84 -15.15 -15.32 -14.93
#